data_AF-A0A552UJM1-F1
#
_entry.id   AF-A0A552UJM1-F1
#
_cell.length_a   1.000
_cell.length_b   1.000
_cell.length_c   1.000
_cell.angle_alpha   90.00
_cell.angle_beta   90.00
_cell.angle_gamma   90.00
#
_symmetry.space_group_name_H-M   'P 1'
#
loop_
_entity.id
_entity.type
_entity.pdbx_description
1 polymer ?
#
loop_
_entity_poly.entity_id
_entity_poly.type
_entity_poly.pdbx_seq_one_letter_code
_entity_poly.pdbx_strand_id
1 'polypeptide(L)'
;MAQDASPALRASGQAGEQADGYLGVVGDAGPAIHAQVDGVNAKRRLYYADLAARRRATINEVAAVTACELFRSKVGAGQFYRLPDGVWRQRDGATPIPLPDYCG
;
A
#
# COMPACT_ATOMS: atom_id res chain seq x y z
N MET A 1 -20.90 6.19 3.23
CA MET A 1 -19.61 5.94 2.55
C MET A 1 -18.57 5.71 3.62
N ALA A 2 -18.07 4.48 3.79
CA ALA A 2 -16.98 4.25 4.72
C ALA A 2 -15.74 4.95 4.15
N GLN A 3 -15.26 6.00 4.82
CA GLN A 3 -14.02 6.69 4.43
C GLN A 3 -12.90 5.65 4.28
N ASP A 4 -12.19 5.66 3.16
CA ASP A 4 -10.93 4.93 3.04
C ASP A 4 -9.95 5.53 4.06
N ALA A 5 -9.54 4.73 5.05
CA ALA A 5 -8.63 5.16 6.10
C ALA A 5 -7.16 5.18 5.63
N SER A 6 -6.86 4.59 4.46
CA SER A 6 -5.50 4.50 3.92
C SER A 6 -4.80 5.86 3.80
N PRO A 7 -5.41 6.92 3.24
CA PRO A 7 -4.75 8.22 3.13
C PRO A 7 -4.37 8.82 4.48
N ALA A 8 -5.24 8.70 5.49
CA ALA A 8 -4.99 9.23 6.83
C ALA A 8 -3.87 8.46 7.54
N LEU A 9 -3.87 7.13 7.44
CA LEU A 9 -2.82 6.26 7.97
C LEU A 9 -1.44 6.55 7.35
N ARG A 10 -1.40 6.85 6.04
CA ARG A 10 -0.14 7.23 5.37
C ARG A 10 0.32 8.63 5.76
N ALA A 11 -0.62 9.55 5.91
CA ALA A 11 -0.32 10.91 6.33
C ALA A 11 0.18 10.99 7.79
N SER A 12 -0.21 10.04 8.66
CA SER A 12 0.31 10.00 10.04
C SER A 12 1.78 9.55 10.13
N GLY A 13 2.33 8.95 9.07
CA GLY A 13 3.67 8.39 9.06
C GLY A 13 3.83 7.07 9.81
N GLN A 14 2.76 6.54 10.42
CA GLN A 14 2.77 5.27 11.16
C GLN A 14 2.41 4.07 10.28
N ALA A 15 1.98 4.30 9.05
CA ALA A 15 1.78 3.28 8.04
C ALA A 15 2.26 3.76 6.66
N GLY A 16 2.57 2.82 5.79
CA GLY A 16 3.01 3.10 4.42
C GLY A 16 2.56 2.04 3.42
N GLU A 17 2.64 2.36 2.13
CA GLU A 17 2.31 1.40 1.06
C GLU A 17 3.45 0.41 0.84
N GLN A 18 3.12 -0.85 0.63
CA GLN A 18 4.10 -1.89 0.35
C GLN A 18 3.98 -2.39 -1.09
N ALA A 19 5.06 -2.98 -1.59
CA ALA A 19 5.15 -3.53 -2.94
C ALA A 19 4.13 -4.66 -3.19
N ASP A 20 3.65 -5.32 -2.15
CA ASP A 20 2.61 -6.35 -2.22
C ASP A 20 1.17 -5.79 -2.36
N GLY A 21 1.00 -4.46 -2.42
CA GLY A 21 -0.29 -3.81 -2.54
C GLY A 21 -1.02 -3.57 -1.21
N TYR A 22 -0.43 -3.92 -0.06
CA TYR A 22 -1.02 -3.71 1.25
C TYR A 22 -0.39 -2.53 2.00
N LEU A 23 -1.08 -2.06 3.05
CA LEU A 23 -0.48 -1.16 4.03
C LEU A 23 0.36 -1.97 5.01
N GLY A 24 1.53 -1.43 5.36
CA GLY A 24 2.36 -1.92 6.45
C GLY A 24 2.49 -0.87 7.56
N VAL A 25 2.69 -1.33 8.79
CA VAL A 25 3.03 -0.47 9.92
C VAL A 25 4.50 -0.05 9.82
N VAL A 26 4.78 1.22 10.10
CA VAL A 26 6.13 1.80 10.09
C VAL A 26 6.61 1.97 11.52
N GLY A 27 7.78 1.41 11.83
CA GLY A 27 8.36 1.49 13.17
C GLY A 27 7.53 0.74 14.22
N ASP A 28 7.51 1.27 15.44
CA ASP A 28 6.70 0.74 16.54
C ASP A 28 5.43 1.59 16.68
N ALA A 29 4.30 1.08 16.18
CA ALA A 29 3.01 1.75 16.28
C ALA A 29 2.10 1.03 17.26
N GLY A 30 1.27 1.78 17.96
CA GLY A 30 0.35 1.22 18.94
C GLY A 30 -0.73 0.30 18.33
N PRO A 31 -1.40 -0.52 19.16
CA PRO A 31 -2.37 -1.53 18.71
C PRO A 31 -3.54 -0.94 17.90
N ALA A 32 -3.89 0.33 18.14
CA ALA A 32 -4.92 1.02 17.36
C ALA A 32 -4.52 1.18 15.88
N ILE A 33 -3.26 1.49 15.59
CA ILE A 33 -2.77 1.63 14.20
C ILE A 33 -2.75 0.27 13.51
N HIS A 34 -2.30 -0.78 14.21
CA HIS A 34 -2.37 -2.15 13.70
C HIS A 34 -3.79 -2.53 13.29
N ALA A 35 -4.77 -2.32 14.17
CA ALA A 35 -6.16 -2.65 13.89
C ALA A 35 -6.73 -1.88 12.68
N GLN A 36 -6.34 -0.60 12.52
CA GLN A 36 -6.73 0.20 11.36
C GLN A 36 -6.09 -0.29 10.06
N VAL A 37 -4.79 -0.60 10.08
CA VAL A 37 -4.07 -1.20 8.94
C VAL A 37 -4.70 -2.54 8.55
N ASP A 38 -4.99 -3.41 9.51
CA ASP A 38 -5.65 -4.70 9.28
C ASP A 38 -7.04 -4.55 8.67
N GLY A 39 -7.82 -3.57 9.15
CA GLY A 39 -9.12 -3.23 8.59
C GLY A 39 -9.06 -2.75 7.14
N VAL A 40 -8.07 -1.93 6.78
CA VAL A 40 -7.83 -1.53 5.38
C VAL A 40 -7.41 -2.74 4.55
N ASN A 41 -6.47 -3.54 5.04
CA ASN A 41 -5.96 -4.69 4.32
C ASN A 41 -7.04 -5.77 4.12
N ALA A 42 -7.98 -5.94 5.06
CA ALA A 42 -9.13 -6.82 4.87
C ALA A 42 -10.04 -6.37 3.71
N LYS A 43 -10.32 -5.06 3.61
CA LYS A 43 -11.08 -4.50 2.49
C LYS A 43 -10.34 -4.67 1.17
N ARG A 44 -9.02 -4.42 1.15
CA ARG A 44 -8.17 -4.64 -0.03
C ARG A 44 -8.20 -6.10 -0.47
N ARG A 45 -8.08 -7.07 0.45
CA ARG A 45 -8.18 -8.51 0.15
C ARG A 45 -9.50 -8.86 -0.53
N LEU A 46 -10.63 -8.38 -0.03
CA LEU A 46 -11.94 -8.62 -0.64
C LEU A 46 -12.02 -8.03 -2.05
N TYR A 47 -11.54 -6.80 -2.22
CA TYR A 47 -11.51 -6.14 -3.53
C TYR A 47 -10.59 -6.86 -4.53
N TYR A 48 -9.40 -7.28 -4.10
CA TYR A 48 -8.46 -8.00 -4.95
C TYR A 48 -9.00 -9.37 -5.34
N ALA A 49 -9.69 -10.07 -4.43
CA ALA A 49 -10.34 -11.35 -4.73
C ALA A 49 -11.44 -11.19 -5.80
N ASP A 50 -12.31 -10.18 -5.68
CA ASP A 50 -13.33 -9.90 -6.68
C ASP A 50 -12.70 -9.58 -8.05
N LEU A 51 -11.68 -8.72 -8.08
CA LEU A 51 -11.03 -8.35 -9.32
C LEU A 51 -10.26 -9.52 -9.96
N ALA A 52 -9.58 -10.32 -9.14
CA ALA A 52 -8.86 -11.53 -9.57
C ALA A 52 -9.82 -12.51 -10.25
N ALA A 53 -10.98 -12.76 -9.64
CA ALA A 53 -12.01 -13.63 -10.22
C ALA A 53 -12.52 -13.10 -11.57
N ARG A 54 -12.79 -11.80 -11.68
CA ARG A 54 -13.25 -11.16 -12.95
C ARG A 54 -12.21 -11.22 -14.05
N ARG A 55 -10.93 -11.11 -13.70
CA ARG A 55 -9.81 -11.01 -14.65
C ARG A 55 -9.12 -12.34 -14.94
N ARG A 56 -9.55 -13.44 -14.32
CA ARG A 56 -8.86 -14.74 -14.35
C ARG A 56 -7.38 -14.60 -13.95
N ALA A 57 -7.14 -13.81 -12.91
CA ALA A 57 -5.83 -13.56 -12.32
C ALA A 57 -5.80 -14.07 -10.87
N THR A 58 -4.63 -14.05 -10.26
CA THR A 58 -4.45 -14.29 -8.83
C THR A 58 -4.62 -13.00 -8.03
N ILE A 59 -4.93 -13.13 -6.73
CA ILE A 59 -5.00 -11.99 -5.81
C ILE A 59 -3.65 -11.25 -5.77
N ASN A 60 -2.54 -11.98 -5.77
CA ASN A 60 -1.20 -11.40 -5.69
C ASN A 60 -0.87 -10.57 -6.94
N GLU A 61 -1.25 -11.01 -8.14
CA GLU A 61 -1.06 -10.22 -9.37
C GLU A 61 -1.86 -8.92 -9.33
N VAL A 62 -3.12 -8.99 -8.87
CA VAL A 62 -3.94 -7.79 -8.71
C VAL A 62 -3.34 -6.83 -7.68
N ALA A 63 -2.86 -7.36 -6.56
CA ALA A 63 -2.25 -6.57 -5.50
C ALA A 63 -0.95 -5.91 -5.98
N ALA A 64 -0.10 -6.63 -6.72
CA ALA A 64 1.11 -6.12 -7.34
C ALA A 64 0.83 -4.97 -8.32
N VAL A 65 -0.14 -5.14 -9.23
CA VAL A 65 -0.55 -4.05 -10.15
C VAL A 65 -1.09 -2.86 -9.38
N THR A 66 -1.84 -3.10 -8.31
CA THR A 66 -2.35 -2.02 -7.45
C THR A 66 -1.19 -1.28 -6.76
N ALA A 67 -0.15 -1.98 -6.31
CA ALA A 67 1.04 -1.37 -5.73
C ALA A 67 1.74 -0.42 -6.71
N CYS A 68 1.86 -0.81 -7.98
CA CYS A 68 2.43 0.04 -9.02
C CYS A 68 1.67 1.37 -9.14
N GLU A 69 0.34 1.33 -9.16
CA GLU A 69 -0.50 2.53 -9.23
C GLU A 69 -0.43 3.39 -7.97
N LEU A 70 -0.36 2.75 -6.80
CA LEU A 70 -0.20 3.44 -5.51
C LEU A 70 1.15 4.18 -5.45
N PHE A 71 2.24 3.55 -5.87
CA PHE A 71 3.57 4.17 -5.90
C PHE A 71 3.66 5.32 -6.93
N ARG A 72 3.01 5.18 -8.09
CA ARG A 72 2.97 6.26 -9.09
C ARG A 72 2.19 7.48 -8.62
N SER A 73 1.04 7.27 -7.98
CA SER A 73 0.02 8.33 -7.88
C SER A 73 -0.47 8.65 -6.47
N LYS A 74 -0.27 7.76 -5.49
CA LYS A 74 -0.92 7.88 -4.17
C LYS A 74 0.04 8.11 -3.02
N VAL A 75 1.26 7.58 -3.04
CA VAL A 75 2.26 7.85 -2.00
C VAL A 75 2.77 9.28 -2.17
N GLY A 76 2.36 10.20 -1.31
CA GLY A 76 2.76 11.61 -1.37
C GLY A 76 4.11 11.90 -0.71
N ALA A 77 4.60 13.14 -0.82
CA ALA A 77 5.79 13.59 -0.11
C ALA A 77 5.62 13.42 1.42
N GLY A 78 6.68 13.01 2.10
CA GLY A 78 6.67 12.68 3.53
C GLY A 78 6.03 11.33 3.88
N GLN A 79 5.41 10.62 2.93
CA GLN A 79 4.77 9.33 3.20
C GLN A 79 5.73 8.17 2.99
N PHE A 80 5.52 7.11 3.78
CA PHE A 80 6.36 5.92 3.74
C PHE A 80 5.91 4.92 2.67
N TYR A 81 6.89 4.25 2.09
CA TYR A 81 6.70 3.12 1.18
C TYR A 81 7.78 2.06 1.39
N ARG A 82 7.48 0.81 1.05
CA ARG A 82 8.40 -0.32 1.16
C ARG A 82 8.47 -1.08 -0.15
N LEU A 83 9.67 -1.20 -0.70
CA LEU A 83 9.92 -1.95 -1.94
C LEU A 83 10.11 -3.45 -1.64
N PRO A 84 10.22 -4.33 -2.66
CA PRO A 84 10.40 -5.77 -2.45
C PRO A 84 11.63 -6.15 -1.62
N ASP A 85 12.64 -5.26 -1.54
CA ASP A 85 13.81 -5.42 -0.67
C ASP A 85 13.49 -5.33 0.83
N GLY A 86 12.25 -4.99 1.17
CA GLY A 86 11.78 -4.95 2.54
C GLY A 86 12.27 -3.73 3.34
N VAL A 87 12.80 -2.69 2.68
CA VAL A 87 13.28 -1.49 3.36
C VAL A 87 12.25 -0.36 3.28
N TRP A 88 11.86 0.17 4.44
CA TRP A 88 11.02 1.37 4.53
C TRP A 88 11.78 2.60 4.05
N ARG A 89 11.13 3.40 3.22
CA ARG A 89 11.63 4.64 2.65
C ARG A 89 10.57 5.71 2.79
N GLN A 90 10.99 6.97 2.86
CA GLN A 90 10.09 8.11 2.86
C GLN A 90 10.21 8.83 1.51
N ARG A 91 9.09 9.19 0.89
CA ARG A 91 9.10 9.93 -0.37
C ARG A 91 9.50 11.38 -0.12
N ASP A 92 10.55 11.85 -0.77
CA ASP A 92 11.01 13.24 -0.67
C ASP A 92 10.08 14.25 -1.39
N GLY A 93 9.31 13.79 -2.37
CA GLY A 93 8.40 14.59 -3.20
C GLY A 93 9.01 15.08 -4.51
N ALA A 94 10.33 15.10 -4.63
CA ALA A 94 11.06 15.54 -5.82
C ALA A 94 11.37 14.38 -6.77
N THR A 95 11.68 13.21 -6.21
CA THR A 95 12.07 12.03 -6.97
C THR A 95 10.87 11.08 -7.13
N PRO A 96 10.58 10.57 -8.35
CA PRO A 96 9.63 9.48 -8.51
C PRO A 96 10.05 8.26 -7.70
N ILE A 97 9.08 7.54 -7.13
CA ILE A 97 9.36 6.29 -6.43
C ILE A 97 9.92 5.28 -7.45
N PRO A 98 11.07 4.64 -7.19
CA PRO A 98 11.54 3.52 -8.01
C PRO A 98 10.47 2.43 -8.02
N LEU A 99 10.01 2.05 -9.21
CA LEU A 99 8.98 1.04 -9.33
C LEU A 99 9.61 -0.37 -9.30
N PRO A 100 8.96 -1.34 -8.66
CA PRO A 100 9.33 -2.74 -8.79
C PRO A 100 9.36 -3.22 -10.25
N ASP A 101 10.22 -4.18 -10.58
CA ASP A 101 10.41 -4.69 -11.96
C ASP A 101 9.12 -5.18 -12.62
N TYR A 102 8.18 -5.70 -11.83
CA TYR A 102 6.87 -6.15 -12.34
C TYR A 102 5.92 -5.01 -12.72
N CYS A 103 6.30 -3.74 -12.49
CA CYS A 103 5.50 -2.58 -12.84
C CYS A 103 5.69 -2.08 -14.27
N GLY A 104 6.64 -2.66 -15.02
CA GLY A 104 6.94 -2.30 -16.41
C GLY A 104 8.22 -1.49 -16.57
#